data_AF-A0A2V1BMB1-F1
#
_entry.id   AF-A0A2V1BMB1-F1
#
_cell.length_a   1.000
_cell.length_b   1.000
_cell.length_c   1.000
_cell.angle_alpha   90.00
_cell.angle_beta   90.00
_cell.angle_gamma   90.00
#
_symmetry.space_group_name_H-M   'P 1'
#
loop_
_entity.id
_entity.type
_entity.pdbx_description
1 polymer ?
#
loop_
_entity_poly.entity_id
_entity_poly.type
_entity_poly.pdbx_seq_one_letter_code
_entity_poly.pdbx_strand_id
1 'polypeptide(L)'
;KYESVKAESKVKSVANFKTTFTDDHDIEMAAKQTQIAELTGEELKEQEKWAFEKLKAHAGSCPAGFSWVRYTEEACGKQVRLDGYRCKGGSHLVTHEMIAEGQGGVW
;
A
#
# COMPACT_ATOMS: atom_id res chain seq x y z
N LYS A 1 -0.22 -43.39 -14.90
CA LYS A 1 -1.23 -42.32 -14.82
C LYS A 1 -0.98 -41.61 -13.50
N TYR A 2 -0.32 -40.47 -13.51
CA TYR A 2 -0.04 -39.69 -12.29
C TYR A 2 -1.12 -38.63 -12.18
N GLU A 3 -1.90 -38.68 -11.11
CA GLU A 3 -2.95 -37.70 -10.80
C GLU A 3 -2.33 -36.54 -10.00
N SER A 4 -2.51 -35.33 -10.52
CA SER A 4 -2.08 -34.09 -9.88
C SER A 4 -3.06 -33.72 -8.76
N VAL A 5 -2.63 -33.83 -7.50
CA VAL A 5 -3.41 -33.33 -6.37
C VAL A 5 -3.22 -31.81 -6.29
N LYS A 6 -4.30 -31.11 -6.64
CA LYS A 6 -4.45 -29.65 -6.58
C LYS A 6 -4.35 -29.20 -5.11
N ALA A 7 -3.26 -28.56 -4.74
CA ALA A 7 -3.10 -27.96 -3.42
C ALA A 7 -3.92 -26.66 -3.36
N GLU A 8 -5.15 -26.76 -2.85
CA GLU A 8 -5.96 -25.61 -2.48
C GLU A 8 -5.42 -25.02 -1.18
N SER A 9 -4.65 -23.93 -1.31
CA SER A 9 -4.11 -23.18 -0.18
C SER A 9 -5.24 -22.45 0.55
N LYS A 10 -5.79 -23.09 1.58
CA LYS A 10 -6.62 -22.43 2.61
C LYS A 10 -5.76 -21.41 3.36
N VAL A 11 -5.82 -20.15 2.94
CA VAL A 11 -5.30 -19.04 3.73
C VAL A 11 -6.18 -18.90 4.96
N LYS A 12 -5.63 -19.29 6.12
CA LYS A 12 -6.25 -19.08 7.42
C LYS A 12 -6.25 -17.58 7.69
N SER A 13 -7.45 -17.00 7.82
CA SER A 13 -7.66 -15.64 8.32
C SER A 13 -7.05 -15.51 9.71
N VAL A 14 -5.97 -14.74 9.82
CA VAL A 14 -5.33 -14.40 11.10
C VAL A 14 -5.53 -12.91 11.33
N ALA A 15 -6.11 -12.62 12.50
CA ALA A 15 -6.31 -11.32 13.13
C ALA A 15 -7.36 -10.38 12.50
N ASN A 16 -8.37 -10.05 13.31
CA ASN A 16 -9.44 -9.08 13.04
C ASN A 16 -8.92 -7.64 13.19
N PHE A 17 -7.90 -7.28 12.43
CA PHE A 17 -7.59 -5.87 12.20
C PHE A 17 -8.67 -5.36 11.23
N LYS A 18 -9.39 -4.29 11.59
CA LYS A 18 -10.31 -3.63 10.64
C LYS A 18 -9.44 -3.10 9.49
N THR A 19 -9.31 -3.90 8.43
CA THR A 19 -8.62 -3.48 7.21
C THR A 19 -9.41 -2.33 6.60
N THR A 20 -8.72 -1.46 5.88
CA THR A 20 -9.33 -0.34 5.16
C THR A 20 -9.98 -0.75 3.84
N PHE A 21 -10.06 -2.05 3.59
CA PHE A 21 -10.56 -2.63 2.36
C PHE A 21 -12.07 -2.80 2.48
N THR A 22 -12.78 -2.06 1.64
CA THR A 22 -14.24 -1.97 1.61
C THR A 22 -14.86 -2.92 0.59
N ASP A 23 -14.07 -3.42 -0.37
CA ASP A 23 -14.50 -4.32 -1.44
C ASP A 23 -13.34 -5.24 -1.90
N ASP A 24 -13.66 -6.18 -2.80
CA ASP A 24 -12.67 -7.11 -3.37
C ASP A 24 -11.63 -6.38 -4.25
N HIS A 25 -12.00 -5.24 -4.85
CA HIS A 25 -11.08 -4.43 -5.65
C HIS A 25 -9.96 -3.87 -4.77
N ASP A 26 -10.24 -3.45 -3.56
CA ASP A 26 -9.22 -3.00 -2.61
C ASP A 26 -8.21 -4.09 -2.27
N ILE A 27 -8.65 -5.34 -2.18
CA ILE A 27 -7.77 -6.48 -1.92
C ILE A 27 -6.82 -6.70 -3.10
N GLU A 28 -7.33 -6.61 -4.32
CA GLU A 28 -6.52 -6.71 -5.55
C GLU A 28 -5.51 -5.57 -5.65
N MET A 29 -5.94 -4.34 -5.38
CA MET A 29 -5.08 -3.16 -5.42
C MET A 29 -4.05 -3.18 -4.29
N ALA A 30 -4.40 -3.67 -3.11
CA ALA A 30 -3.47 -3.88 -2.01
C ALA A 30 -2.36 -4.87 -2.37
N ALA A 31 -2.70 -5.98 -3.05
CA ALA A 31 -1.71 -6.93 -3.52
C ALA A 31 -0.72 -6.28 -4.51
N LYS A 32 -1.23 -5.49 -5.45
CA LYS A 32 -0.43 -4.75 -6.44
C LYS A 32 0.44 -3.65 -5.83
N GLN A 33 0.02 -3.06 -4.72
CA GLN A 33 0.70 -1.93 -4.10
C GLN A 33 2.15 -2.24 -3.70
N THR A 34 2.42 -3.48 -3.26
CA THR A 34 3.79 -3.93 -2.93
C THR A 34 4.73 -4.01 -4.15
N GLN A 35 4.17 -4.05 -5.35
CA GLN A 35 4.86 -4.17 -6.64
C GLN A 35 4.70 -2.92 -7.51
N ILE A 36 4.28 -1.78 -6.93
CA ILE A 36 4.02 -0.53 -7.65
C ILE A 36 5.25 0.03 -8.42
N ALA A 37 6.46 -0.41 -8.09
CA ALA A 37 7.67 -0.09 -8.85
C ALA A 37 7.72 -0.77 -10.24
N GLU A 38 7.02 -1.88 -10.40
CA GLU A 38 6.96 -2.67 -11.63
C GLU A 38 5.77 -2.24 -12.53
N LEU A 39 4.78 -1.55 -11.96
CA LEU A 39 3.62 -1.04 -12.69
C LEU A 39 4.01 0.14 -13.59
N THR A 40 3.39 0.22 -14.78
CA THR A 40 3.64 1.30 -15.74
C THR A 40 2.35 1.76 -16.41
N GLY A 41 2.40 2.90 -17.08
CA GLY A 41 1.30 3.39 -17.93
C GLY A 41 0.00 3.60 -17.16
N GLU A 42 -1.08 3.00 -17.67
CA GLU A 42 -2.43 3.15 -17.12
C GLU A 42 -2.61 2.41 -15.79
N GLU A 43 -1.98 1.25 -15.63
CA GLU A 43 -2.05 0.45 -14.40
C GLU A 43 -1.44 1.18 -13.20
N LEU A 44 -0.28 1.83 -13.41
CA LEU A 44 0.32 2.65 -12.37
C LEU A 44 -0.58 3.83 -11.98
N LYS A 45 -1.22 4.46 -12.97
CA LYS A 45 -2.11 5.60 -12.72
C LYS A 45 -3.34 5.20 -11.91
N GLU A 46 -3.91 4.04 -12.21
CA GLU A 46 -5.02 3.47 -11.43
C GLU A 46 -4.57 3.13 -10.01
N GLN A 47 -3.40 2.50 -9.86
CA GLN A 47 -2.81 2.18 -8.56
C GLN A 47 -2.57 3.43 -7.71
N GLU A 48 -1.98 4.48 -8.29
CA GLU A 48 -1.74 5.73 -7.59
C GLU A 48 -3.04 6.41 -7.18
N LYS A 49 -4.06 6.41 -8.05
CA LYS A 49 -5.38 6.96 -7.73
C LYS A 49 -5.99 6.24 -6.52
N TRP A 50 -6.02 4.91 -6.56
CA TRP A 50 -6.52 4.10 -5.46
C TRP A 50 -5.75 4.36 -4.16
N ALA A 51 -4.41 4.36 -4.21
CA ALA A 51 -3.57 4.62 -3.04
C ALA A 51 -3.85 6.00 -2.43
N PHE A 52 -4.03 7.04 -3.25
CA PHE A 52 -4.41 8.37 -2.76
C PHE A 52 -5.81 8.41 -2.13
N GLU A 53 -6.77 7.65 -2.65
CA GLU A 53 -8.10 7.53 -2.04
C GLU A 53 -8.00 6.90 -0.65
N LYS A 54 -7.21 5.83 -0.50
CA LYS A 54 -6.97 5.19 0.80
C LYS A 54 -6.21 6.07 1.78
N LEU A 55 -5.19 6.80 1.32
CA LEU A 55 -4.47 7.76 2.15
C LEU A 55 -5.38 8.87 2.66
N LYS A 56 -6.29 9.40 1.83
CA LYS A 56 -7.28 10.41 2.24
C LYS A 56 -8.27 9.86 3.27
N ALA A 57 -8.74 8.63 3.06
CA ALA A 57 -9.76 8.02 3.91
C ALA A 57 -9.22 7.62 5.29
N HIS A 58 -7.94 7.25 5.40
CA HIS A 58 -7.46 6.52 6.59
C HIS A 58 -6.26 7.13 7.31
N ALA A 59 -5.29 7.72 6.62
CA ALA A 59 -4.17 8.39 7.29
C ALA A 59 -4.62 9.70 7.97
N GLY A 60 -5.88 10.10 7.78
CA GLY A 60 -6.29 11.48 7.80
C GLY A 60 -5.56 12.23 6.69
N SER A 61 -6.21 13.19 6.06
CA SER A 61 -5.43 14.30 5.50
C SER A 61 -4.42 14.70 6.57
N CYS A 62 -3.12 14.79 6.23
CA CYS A 62 -2.11 15.36 7.14
C CYS A 62 -2.79 16.50 7.91
N PRO A 63 -2.75 16.57 9.25
CA PRO A 63 -3.62 17.47 10.01
C PRO A 63 -3.60 18.94 9.54
N ALA A 64 -2.51 19.34 8.88
CA ALA A 64 -2.31 20.63 8.22
C ALA A 64 -2.88 20.73 6.77
N GLY A 65 -3.62 19.75 6.27
CA GLY A 65 -4.23 19.70 4.93
C GLY A 65 -3.27 19.43 3.77
N PHE A 66 -2.02 19.01 4.04
CA PHE A 66 -1.03 18.80 2.97
C PHE A 66 -1.36 17.59 2.10
N SER A 67 -1.14 17.73 0.78
CA SER A 67 -1.29 16.61 -0.15
C SER A 67 -0.16 15.59 0.02
N TRP A 68 -0.47 14.36 -0.35
CA TRP A 68 0.49 13.25 -0.41
C TRP A 68 1.24 13.29 -1.75
N VAL A 69 2.51 12.93 -1.72
CA VAL A 69 3.36 12.77 -2.91
C VAL A 69 4.13 11.46 -2.80
N ARG A 70 4.39 10.81 -3.94
CA ARG A 70 5.26 9.61 -3.97
C ARG A 70 6.66 10.01 -3.49
N TYR A 71 7.23 9.19 -2.64
CA TYR A 71 8.52 9.43 -2.00
C TYR A 71 9.34 8.17 -2.04
N THR A 72 10.53 8.29 -2.65
CA THR A 72 11.53 7.25 -2.63
C THR A 72 12.84 7.89 -2.20
N GLU A 73 13.39 7.43 -1.08
CA GLU A 73 14.70 7.85 -0.60
C GLU A 73 15.61 6.63 -0.52
N GLU A 74 16.62 6.64 -1.37
CA GLU A 74 17.67 5.64 -1.37
C GLU A 74 18.79 6.12 -0.44
N ALA A 75 18.71 5.80 0.86
CA ALA A 75 19.81 6.14 1.76
C ALA A 75 21.05 5.31 1.41
N CYS A 76 22.08 5.98 0.90
CA CYS A 76 23.42 5.43 0.64
C CYS A 76 24.13 5.16 1.98
N GLY A 77 24.27 3.88 2.37
CA GLY A 77 24.92 3.47 3.62
C GLY A 77 24.32 2.20 4.24
N LYS A 78 24.44 2.02 5.57
CA LYS A 78 23.88 0.87 6.30
C LYS A 78 22.35 1.04 6.54
N GLN A 79 21.54 0.83 5.48
CA GLN A 79 20.06 0.93 5.41
C GLN A 79 19.50 2.37 5.63
N VAL A 80 18.41 2.83 5.01
CA VAL A 80 17.13 2.21 4.61
C VAL A 80 16.66 2.77 3.25
N ARG A 81 16.04 1.94 2.41
CA ARG A 81 15.22 2.40 1.28
C ARG A 81 13.84 2.76 1.82
N LEU A 82 13.52 4.05 1.89
CA LEU A 82 12.16 4.50 2.24
C LEU A 82 11.38 4.65 0.94
N ASP A 83 10.30 3.90 0.77
CA ASP A 83 9.48 3.91 -0.45
C ASP A 83 7.99 3.94 -0.08
N GLY A 84 7.26 4.92 -0.60
CA GLY A 84 5.86 5.12 -0.25
C GLY A 84 5.34 6.51 -0.59
N TYR A 85 4.49 7.04 0.29
CA TYR A 85 3.90 8.37 0.15
C TYR A 85 4.22 9.23 1.36
N ARG A 86 4.74 10.42 1.09
CA ARG A 86 5.06 11.41 2.10
C ARG A 86 4.13 12.61 1.97
N CYS A 87 3.69 13.19 3.08
CA CYS A 87 2.94 14.44 3.01
C CYS A 87 3.88 15.58 2.56
N LYS A 88 3.35 16.59 1.86
CA LYS A 88 4.16 17.76 1.45
C LYS A 88 4.77 18.54 2.62
N GLY A 89 4.20 18.43 3.82
CA GLY A 89 4.80 18.98 5.04
C GLY A 89 6.05 18.23 5.51
N GLY A 90 6.34 17.04 4.95
CA GLY A 90 7.51 16.23 5.24
C GLY A 90 7.42 15.40 6.53
N SER A 91 6.41 15.62 7.36
CA SER A 91 6.31 14.97 8.68
C SER A 91 5.78 13.53 8.65
N HIS A 92 4.93 13.17 7.68
CA HIS A 92 4.28 11.85 7.64
C HIS A 92 4.75 11.06 6.43
N LEU A 93 5.10 9.80 6.65
CA LEU A 93 5.42 8.81 5.63
C LEU A 93 4.52 7.59 5.82
N VAL A 94 3.90 7.13 4.75
CA VAL A 94 3.16 5.86 4.71
C VAL A 94 3.82 5.01 3.63
N THR A 95 4.37 3.86 4.03
CA THR A 95 5.05 2.97 3.08
C THR A 95 4.04 2.24 2.20
N HIS A 96 4.50 1.72 1.06
CA HIS A 96 3.66 0.90 0.19
C HIS A 96 3.12 -0.34 0.93
N GLU A 97 3.91 -0.92 1.84
CA GLU A 97 3.50 -2.04 2.69
C GLU A 97 2.35 -1.66 3.63
N MET A 98 2.44 -0.50 4.30
CA MET A 98 1.36 -0.04 5.20
C MET A 98 0.03 0.17 4.46
N ILE A 99 0.08 0.68 3.22
CA ILE A 99 -1.10 0.82 2.36
C ILE A 99 -1.64 -0.57 1.96
N ALA A 100 -0.75 -1.50 1.60
CA ALA A 100 -1.10 -2.87 1.21
C ALA A 100 -1.67 -3.70 2.37
N GLU A 101 -1.30 -3.40 3.61
CA GLU A 101 -1.89 -4.04 4.80
C GLU A 101 -3.21 -3.39 5.22
N GLY A 102 -3.57 -2.28 4.58
CA GLY A 102 -4.71 -1.46 4.99
C GLY A 102 -4.51 -0.84 6.37
N GLN A 103 -3.25 -0.59 6.76
CA GLN A 103 -2.90 0.08 8.01
C GLN A 103 -2.79 1.58 7.75
N GLY A 104 -3.84 2.33 8.10
CA GLY A 104 -3.85 3.80 8.02
C GLY A 104 -3.08 4.52 9.13
N GLY A 105 -2.19 3.83 9.86
CA GLY A 105 -1.53 4.38 11.05
C GLY A 105 -0.45 5.39 10.69
N VAL A 106 -0.79 6.69 10.77
CA VAL A 106 0.18 7.78 10.80
C VAL A 106 1.04 7.64 12.06
N TRP A 107 2.35 7.43 11.86
CA TRP A 107 3.37 7.66 12.90
C TRP A 107 3.94 9.08 12.75
#